data_AF-X1DDU3-F1
#
_entry.id   AF-X1DDU3-F1
#
_cell.length_a   1.000
_cell.length_b   1.000
_cell.length_c   1.000
_cell.angle_alpha   90.00
_cell.angle_beta   90.00
_cell.angle_gamma   90.00
#
_symmetry.space_group_name_H-M   'P 1'
#
loop_
_entity.id
_entity.type
_entity.pdbx_description
1 polymer ?
#
loop_
_entity_poly.entity_id
_entity_poly.type
_entity_poly.pdbx_seq_one_letter_code
_entity_poly.pdbx_strand_id
1 'polypeptide(L)'
;MPAAMGGGVKASWVMDTDPDAWFKVFLNKTEVAVVQEQETIIYPPSEEQAFVEALAVGPGSRFTDYTHLLEDLLGNKARITWDGSVAPDADYYHIYNDNKTGTIDYNTLIATVDHLGSGVAHSWKSDELTDGTWKFAVRSVDDATNEETNVTTVTVVIDSYPLPVADLAYTFNDTTDKVTLTWTASTSADRDKYN
;
A
#
# COMPACT_ATOMS: atom_id res chain seq x y z
N MET A 1 16.71 21.74 -7.92
CA MET A 1 16.45 21.29 -9.30
C MET A 1 15.00 20.83 -9.33
N PRO A 2 14.13 21.28 -10.25
CA PRO A 2 12.78 20.73 -10.32
C PRO A 2 12.88 19.26 -10.72
N ALA A 3 12.20 18.37 -9.99
CA ALA A 3 12.13 16.95 -10.30
C ALA A 3 11.65 16.76 -11.75
N ALA A 4 12.34 15.92 -12.53
CA ALA A 4 11.90 15.59 -13.87
C ALA A 4 10.53 14.89 -13.76
N MET A 5 9.47 15.54 -14.24
CA MET A 5 8.14 14.92 -14.28
C MET A 5 8.22 13.69 -15.19
N GLY A 6 7.81 12.53 -14.68
CA GLY A 6 7.62 11.34 -15.50
C GLY A 6 6.59 11.59 -16.59
N GLY A 7 6.64 10.79 -17.66
CA GLY A 7 5.61 10.82 -18.71
C GLY A 7 4.22 10.65 -18.08
N GLY A 8 3.23 11.36 -18.61
CA GLY A 8 1.86 11.28 -18.08
C GLY A 8 1.33 9.86 -18.10
N VAL A 9 0.86 9.38 -16.94
CA VAL A 9 0.26 8.05 -16.77
C VAL A 9 -1.24 8.21 -16.58
N LYS A 10 -2.02 7.34 -17.22
CA LYS A 10 -3.47 7.28 -17.01
C LYS A 10 -3.77 6.50 -15.74
N ALA A 11 -4.38 7.15 -14.76
CA ALA A 11 -5.00 6.53 -13.61
C ALA A 11 -6.48 6.29 -13.90
N SER A 12 -6.99 5.11 -13.57
CA SER A 12 -8.41 4.75 -13.73
C SER A 12 -8.88 3.88 -12.57
N TRP A 13 -10.12 4.05 -12.12
CA TRP A 13 -10.69 3.33 -10.99
C TRP A 13 -12.13 2.88 -11.28
N VAL A 14 -12.69 2.02 -10.42
CA VAL A 14 -14.07 1.54 -10.53
C VAL A 14 -14.84 1.99 -9.29
N MET A 15 -16.05 2.53 -9.48
CA MET A 15 -16.97 2.87 -8.39
C MET A 15 -18.42 2.53 -8.79
N ASP A 16 -19.21 2.07 -7.81
CA ASP A 16 -20.43 1.31 -8.09
C ASP A 16 -21.76 2.09 -7.93
N THR A 17 -21.81 3.32 -7.38
CA THR A 17 -23.12 3.83 -6.89
C THR A 17 -23.49 5.31 -6.98
N ASP A 18 -22.60 6.27 -7.32
CA ASP A 18 -23.01 7.68 -7.41
C ASP A 18 -22.54 8.34 -8.73
N PRO A 19 -23.45 8.58 -9.69
CA PRO A 19 -23.10 9.23 -10.97
C PRO A 19 -22.79 10.72 -10.83
N ASP A 20 -23.14 11.35 -9.71
CA ASP A 20 -22.88 12.77 -9.43
C ASP A 20 -21.62 12.97 -8.55
N ALA A 21 -20.93 11.88 -8.20
CA ALA A 21 -19.70 11.94 -7.44
C ALA A 21 -18.60 12.69 -8.21
N TRP A 22 -17.83 13.45 -7.46
CA TRP A 22 -16.55 13.97 -7.88
C TRP A 22 -15.46 13.11 -7.26
N PHE A 23 -14.30 13.06 -7.89
CA PHE A 23 -13.13 12.35 -7.42
C PHE A 23 -12.01 13.34 -7.19
N LYS A 24 -11.46 13.34 -5.97
CA LYS A 24 -10.21 14.01 -5.66
C LYS A 24 -9.09 12.98 -5.80
N VAL A 25 -8.15 13.25 -6.70
CA VAL A 25 -7.03 12.38 -6.99
C VAL A 25 -5.78 12.97 -6.37
N PHE A 26 -5.07 12.15 -5.61
CA PHE A 26 -3.86 12.51 -4.89
C PHE A 26 -2.70 11.69 -5.43
N LEU A 27 -1.55 12.35 -5.56
CA LEU A 27 -0.26 11.76 -5.89
C LEU A 27 0.67 12.03 -4.71
N ASN A 28 1.15 10.98 -4.03
CA ASN A 28 1.98 11.11 -2.84
C ASN A 28 1.39 12.10 -1.81
N LYS A 29 0.09 11.94 -1.54
CA LYS A 29 -0.76 12.80 -0.68
C LYS A 29 -0.94 14.25 -1.11
N THR A 30 -0.40 14.63 -2.27
CA THR A 30 -0.65 15.94 -2.86
C THR A 30 -1.83 15.83 -3.81
N GLU A 31 -2.85 16.67 -3.64
CA GLU A 31 -3.95 16.72 -4.59
C GLU A 31 -3.44 17.14 -5.97
N VAL A 32 -3.70 16.33 -6.98
CA VAL A 32 -3.27 16.56 -8.37
C VAL A 32 -4.43 16.75 -9.33
N ALA A 33 -5.63 16.28 -8.99
CA ALA A 33 -6.81 16.48 -9.81
C ALA A 33 -8.11 16.43 -9.01
N VAL A 34 -9.14 17.09 -9.57
CA VAL A 34 -10.54 16.97 -9.15
C VAL A 34 -11.37 16.76 -10.40
N VAL A 35 -11.93 15.56 -10.58
CA VAL A 35 -12.58 15.11 -11.83
C VAL A 35 -13.94 14.46 -11.56
N GLN A 36 -14.81 14.36 -12.55
CA GLN A 36 -16.05 13.56 -12.45
C GLN A 36 -15.88 12.20 -13.13
N GLU A 37 -14.94 12.12 -14.07
CA GLU A 37 -14.60 10.91 -14.77
C GLU A 37 -13.88 9.93 -13.81
N GLN A 38 -14.05 8.63 -14.05
CA GLN A 38 -13.35 7.57 -13.31
C GLN A 38 -11.90 7.37 -13.81
N GLU A 39 -11.32 8.42 -14.41
CA GLU A 39 -9.97 8.42 -14.94
C GLU A 39 -9.38 9.84 -14.95
N THR A 40 -8.06 9.92 -14.86
CA THR A 40 -7.31 11.17 -15.09
C THR A 40 -5.87 10.87 -15.52
N ILE A 41 -5.19 11.88 -16.07
CA ILE A 41 -3.75 11.81 -16.31
C ILE A 41 -3.01 12.42 -15.13
N ILE A 42 -2.07 11.65 -14.57
CA ILE A 42 -1.17 12.08 -13.50
C ILE A 42 0.27 12.09 -14.00
N TYR A 43 1.12 12.87 -13.34
CA TYR A 43 2.53 13.00 -13.66
C TYR A 43 3.37 12.56 -12.46
N PRO A 44 3.56 11.23 -12.27
CA PRO A 44 4.42 10.74 -11.22
C PRO A 44 5.87 11.23 -11.41
N PRO A 45 6.64 11.45 -10.34
CA PRO A 45 8.08 11.71 -10.45
C PRO A 45 8.78 10.57 -11.22
N SER A 46 9.71 10.91 -12.11
CA SER A 46 10.34 9.94 -13.02
C SER A 46 11.31 8.94 -12.35
N GLU A 47 11.59 9.10 -11.05
CA GLU A 47 12.62 8.34 -10.33
C GLU A 47 12.18 7.87 -8.94
N GLU A 48 10.90 7.99 -8.60
CA GLU A 48 10.36 7.57 -7.30
C GLU A 48 9.07 6.77 -7.46
N GLN A 49 8.83 5.82 -6.57
CA GLN A 49 7.52 5.18 -6.48
C GLN A 49 6.47 6.24 -6.15
N ALA A 50 5.36 6.21 -6.88
CA ALA A 50 4.28 7.15 -6.70
C ALA A 50 3.02 6.42 -6.25
N PHE A 51 2.39 6.92 -5.19
CA PHE A 51 1.13 6.42 -4.66
C PHE A 51 -0.01 7.31 -5.16
N VAL A 52 -1.05 6.66 -5.68
CA VAL A 52 -2.23 7.31 -6.23
C VAL A 52 -3.44 6.91 -5.41
N GLU A 53 -4.13 7.90 -4.84
CA GLU A 53 -5.38 7.71 -4.12
C GLU A 53 -6.49 8.50 -4.82
N ALA A 54 -7.67 7.90 -4.97
CA ALA A 54 -8.85 8.57 -5.49
C ALA A 54 -9.97 8.51 -4.43
N LEU A 55 -10.39 9.68 -3.95
CA LEU A 55 -11.48 9.81 -2.99
C LEU A 55 -12.76 10.29 -3.68
N ALA A 56 -13.84 9.53 -3.55
CA ALA A 56 -15.16 9.98 -3.97
C ALA A 56 -15.71 11.02 -2.99
N VAL A 57 -16.18 12.14 -3.51
CA VAL A 57 -16.72 13.27 -2.75
C VAL A 57 -17.98 13.80 -3.41
N GLY A 58 -18.93 14.28 -2.61
CA GLY A 58 -20.13 14.92 -3.14
C GLY A 58 -19.81 16.26 -3.84
N PRO A 59 -20.66 16.72 -4.77
CA PRO A 59 -20.41 17.93 -5.57
C PRO A 59 -20.22 19.19 -4.72
N GLY A 60 -20.88 19.29 -3.56
CA GLY A 60 -20.73 20.41 -2.62
C GLY A 60 -19.40 20.39 -1.85
N SER A 61 -18.71 19.26 -1.81
CA SER A 61 -17.49 19.08 -1.02
C SER A 61 -16.22 18.95 -1.86
N ARG A 62 -16.30 19.08 -3.19
CA ARG A 62 -15.16 18.92 -4.10
C ARG A 62 -13.96 19.84 -3.81
N PHE A 63 -14.20 20.99 -3.16
CA PHE A 63 -13.16 21.94 -2.77
C PHE A 63 -12.71 21.80 -1.31
N THR A 64 -13.27 20.86 -0.55
CA THR A 64 -12.87 20.59 0.83
C THR A 64 -11.52 19.88 0.84
N ASP A 65 -10.66 20.22 1.80
CA ASP A 65 -9.42 19.50 2.02
C ASP A 65 -9.69 18.16 2.73
N TYR A 66 -9.26 17.08 2.08
CA TYR A 66 -9.40 15.71 2.54
C TYR A 66 -8.06 15.01 2.75
N THR A 67 -6.95 15.76 2.77
CA THR A 67 -5.62 15.19 3.00
C THR A 67 -5.52 14.41 4.32
N HIS A 68 -6.33 14.77 5.32
CA HIS A 68 -6.46 14.04 6.59
C HIS A 68 -7.16 12.67 6.49
N LEU A 69 -7.89 12.41 5.41
CA LEU A 69 -8.51 11.10 5.12
C LEU A 69 -7.61 10.20 4.28
N LEU A 70 -6.53 10.76 3.72
CA LEU A 70 -5.59 9.97 2.94
C LEU A 70 -4.93 8.97 3.87
N GLU A 71 -4.86 7.75 3.38
CA GLU A 71 -4.17 6.73 4.12
C GLU A 71 -2.67 7.07 4.13
N ASP A 72 -1.98 6.81 5.24
CA ASP A 72 -0.52 6.71 5.22
C ASP A 72 -0.14 5.44 4.42
N LEU A 73 -0.33 5.49 3.11
CA LEU A 73 0.01 4.46 2.12
C LEU A 73 1.46 4.56 1.66
N LEU A 74 2.29 5.37 2.33
CA LEU A 74 3.73 5.22 2.16
C LEU A 74 4.10 3.81 2.64
N GLY A 75 4.47 2.97 1.67
CA GLY A 75 4.89 1.60 1.88
C GLY A 75 3.87 0.50 1.56
N ASN A 76 4.36 -0.70 1.28
CA ASN A 76 3.52 -1.85 1.01
C ASN A 76 2.93 -2.40 2.31
N LYS A 77 1.66 -2.10 2.61
CA LYS A 77 0.98 -2.56 3.83
C LYS A 77 -0.04 -3.64 3.51
N ALA A 78 -0.15 -4.64 4.39
CA ALA A 78 -1.21 -5.63 4.31
C ALA A 78 -2.44 -5.15 5.09
N ARG A 79 -3.64 -5.29 4.50
CA ARG A 79 -4.90 -5.20 5.23
C ARG A 79 -5.49 -6.59 5.35
N ILE A 80 -5.74 -7.04 6.58
CA ILE A 80 -6.43 -8.31 6.85
C ILE A 80 -7.80 -8.02 7.46
N THR A 81 -8.77 -8.88 7.13
CA THR A 81 -10.15 -8.80 7.61
C THR A 81 -10.61 -10.14 8.13
N TRP A 82 -11.41 -10.15 9.18
CA TRP A 82 -11.99 -11.36 9.75
C TRP A 82 -13.36 -11.06 10.35
N ASP A 83 -14.17 -12.09 10.52
CA ASP A 83 -15.43 -11.98 11.25
C ASP A 83 -15.18 -12.16 12.74
N GLY A 84 -15.87 -11.37 13.56
CA GLY A 84 -15.74 -11.44 15.00
C GLY A 84 -16.19 -12.78 15.59
N SER A 85 -15.44 -13.30 16.56
CA SER A 85 -15.76 -14.53 17.29
C SER A 85 -17.19 -14.51 17.83
N VAL A 86 -17.88 -15.63 17.72
CA VAL A 86 -19.22 -15.82 18.29
C VAL A 86 -19.19 -16.26 19.76
N ALA A 87 -18.00 -16.47 20.31
CA ALA A 87 -17.83 -16.81 21.71
C ALA A 87 -18.26 -15.60 22.58
N PRO A 88 -19.14 -15.82 23.58
CA PRO A 88 -19.72 -14.73 24.37
C PRO A 88 -18.72 -14.02 25.29
N ASP A 89 -17.57 -14.65 25.51
CA ASP A 89 -16.46 -14.20 26.36
C ASP A 89 -15.28 -13.62 25.55
N ALA A 90 -15.38 -13.54 24.21
CA ALA A 90 -14.34 -12.91 23.39
C ALA A 90 -14.20 -11.41 23.70
N ASP A 91 -12.98 -10.96 23.99
CA ASP A 91 -12.69 -9.58 24.42
C ASP A 91 -11.82 -8.83 23.41
N TYR A 92 -10.79 -9.46 22.86
CA TYR A 92 -9.94 -8.85 21.83
C TYR A 92 -9.25 -9.91 20.95
N TYR A 93 -8.45 -9.45 19.99
CA TYR A 93 -7.66 -10.30 19.11
C TYR A 93 -6.18 -9.92 19.16
N HIS A 94 -5.33 -10.93 19.12
CA HIS A 94 -3.91 -10.80 18.84
C HIS A 94 -3.62 -11.09 17.37
N ILE A 95 -2.72 -10.30 16.81
CA ILE A 95 -2.24 -10.44 15.44
C ILE A 95 -0.78 -10.85 15.45
N TYR A 96 -0.46 -11.85 14.65
CA TYR A 96 0.87 -12.40 14.48
C TYR A 96 1.25 -12.44 13.01
N ASN A 97 2.55 -12.48 12.73
CA ASN A 97 3.07 -12.76 11.40
C ASN A 97 4.22 -13.78 11.43
N ASP A 98 4.64 -14.22 10.25
CA ASP A 98 5.76 -15.16 10.11
C ASP A 98 7.11 -14.47 9.95
N ASN A 99 7.17 -13.14 9.92
CA ASN A 99 8.37 -12.37 9.57
C ASN A 99 9.11 -12.92 8.33
N LYS A 100 8.35 -13.38 7.32
CA LYS A 100 8.84 -14.05 6.10
C LYS A 100 9.63 -15.34 6.33
N THR A 101 9.54 -15.94 7.51
CA THR A 101 10.19 -17.24 7.80
C THR A 101 9.38 -18.43 7.26
N GLY A 102 8.12 -18.19 6.85
CA GLY A 102 7.17 -19.22 6.42
C GLY A 102 6.40 -19.88 7.57
N THR A 103 6.74 -19.60 8.83
CA THR A 103 6.08 -20.10 10.04
C THR A 103 5.71 -18.95 10.97
N ILE A 104 4.46 -18.90 11.45
CA ILE A 104 4.01 -17.86 12.38
C ILE A 104 4.76 -17.97 13.72
N ASP A 105 5.28 -16.84 14.21
CA ASP A 105 5.80 -16.73 15.56
C ASP A 105 4.73 -16.18 16.51
N TYR A 106 4.09 -17.06 17.28
CA TYR A 106 3.07 -16.69 18.26
C TYR A 106 3.65 -16.07 19.55
N ASN A 107 4.97 -15.89 19.66
CA ASN A 107 5.59 -15.20 20.80
C ASN A 107 5.83 -13.72 20.51
N THR A 108 5.79 -13.31 19.24
CA THR A 108 5.99 -11.93 18.82
C THR A 108 4.64 -11.31 18.45
N LEU A 109 4.01 -10.65 19.42
CA LEU A 109 2.76 -9.93 19.21
C LEU A 109 2.98 -8.73 18.28
N ILE A 110 2.20 -8.64 17.21
CA ILE A 110 2.24 -7.52 16.27
C ILE A 110 1.24 -6.43 16.67
N ALA A 111 0.01 -6.81 16.99
CA ALA A 111 -1.03 -5.88 17.36
C ALA A 111 -2.14 -6.52 18.17
N THR A 112 -2.86 -5.68 18.92
CA THR A 112 -4.10 -6.02 19.61
C THR A 112 -5.26 -5.25 18.96
N VAL A 113 -6.40 -5.91 18.77
CA VAL A 113 -7.62 -5.32 18.19
C VAL A 113 -8.82 -5.68 19.04
N ASP A 114 -9.58 -4.68 19.48
CA ASP A 114 -10.75 -4.88 20.35
C ASP A 114 -11.86 -5.70 19.67
N HIS A 115 -12.57 -6.51 20.46
CA HIS A 115 -13.78 -7.17 19.99
C HIS A 115 -14.92 -6.16 19.86
N LEU A 116 -15.51 -6.07 18.67
CA LEU A 116 -16.58 -5.11 18.34
C LEU A 116 -17.98 -5.74 18.44
N GLY A 117 -18.04 -7.03 18.78
CA GLY A 117 -19.26 -7.82 18.81
C GLY A 117 -19.18 -9.08 17.94
N SER A 118 -20.01 -10.07 18.31
CA SER A 118 -20.09 -11.36 17.63
C SER A 118 -20.52 -11.22 16.17
N GLY A 119 -19.74 -11.79 15.25
CA GLY A 119 -20.01 -11.75 13.81
C GLY A 119 -19.88 -10.36 13.18
N VAL A 120 -19.41 -9.36 13.93
CA VAL A 120 -19.08 -8.04 13.38
C VAL A 120 -17.75 -8.14 12.65
N ALA A 121 -17.65 -7.56 11.45
CA ALA A 121 -16.41 -7.58 10.68
C ALA A 121 -15.33 -6.71 11.33
N HIS A 122 -14.13 -7.26 11.40
CA HIS A 122 -12.92 -6.61 11.90
C HIS A 122 -11.91 -6.40 10.77
N SER A 123 -11.02 -5.43 10.97
CA SER A 123 -9.88 -5.28 10.10
C SER A 123 -8.70 -4.67 10.82
N TRP A 124 -7.51 -5.04 10.37
CA TRP A 124 -6.27 -4.45 10.81
C TRP A 124 -5.36 -4.23 9.61
N LYS A 125 -4.52 -3.19 9.70
CA LYS A 125 -3.53 -2.84 8.70
C LYS A 125 -2.14 -2.91 9.33
N SER A 126 -1.20 -3.53 8.62
CA SER A 126 0.18 -3.64 9.06
C SER A 126 0.94 -2.33 8.92
N ASP A 127 2.09 -2.26 9.59
CA ASP A 127 3.17 -1.38 9.17
C ASP A 127 3.68 -1.75 7.77
N GLU A 128 4.58 -0.92 7.23
CA GLU A 128 5.21 -1.16 5.93
C GLU A 128 5.96 -2.51 5.93
N LEU A 129 5.68 -3.30 4.90
CA LEU A 129 6.28 -4.60 4.66
C LEU A 129 7.19 -4.51 3.45
N THR A 130 8.34 -5.17 3.55
CA THR A 130 9.19 -5.42 2.39
C THR A 130 8.58 -6.49 1.48
N ASP A 131 9.04 -6.52 0.23
CA ASP A 131 8.69 -7.57 -0.73
C ASP A 131 8.94 -8.99 -0.22
N GLY A 132 8.10 -9.89 -0.71
CA GLY A 132 8.08 -11.29 -0.37
C GLY A 132 6.70 -11.79 0.04
N THR A 133 6.65 -13.07 0.41
CA THR A 133 5.45 -13.71 0.94
C THR A 133 5.39 -13.56 2.44
N TRP A 134 4.29 -13.00 2.93
CA TRP A 134 3.98 -12.85 4.34
C TRP A 134 2.80 -13.72 4.72
N LYS A 135 2.83 -14.27 5.93
CA LYS A 135 1.69 -14.95 6.53
C LYS A 135 1.26 -14.21 7.80
N PHE A 136 -0.04 -14.11 7.98
CA PHE A 136 -0.65 -13.52 9.17
C PHE A 136 -1.59 -14.52 9.83
N ALA A 137 -1.65 -14.48 11.16
CA ALA A 137 -2.62 -15.21 11.97
C ALA A 137 -3.33 -14.24 12.92
N VAL A 138 -4.59 -14.54 13.20
CA VAL A 138 -5.41 -13.81 14.17
C VAL A 138 -5.88 -14.81 15.22
N ARG A 139 -5.73 -14.44 16.49
CA ARG A 139 -6.20 -15.25 17.62
C ARG A 139 -7.10 -14.45 18.52
N SER A 140 -8.31 -14.95 18.78
CA SER A 140 -9.20 -14.40 19.81
C SER A 140 -8.66 -14.64 21.21
N VAL A 141 -8.85 -13.66 22.08
CA VAL A 141 -8.54 -13.71 23.50
C VAL A 141 -9.81 -13.40 24.28
N ASP A 142 -10.10 -14.20 25.30
CA ASP A 142 -11.26 -14.01 26.18
C ASP A 142 -11.00 -12.96 27.28
N ASP A 143 -12.06 -12.58 28.01
CA ASP A 143 -12.02 -11.62 29.12
C ASP A 143 -11.16 -12.10 30.31
N ALA A 144 -10.86 -13.40 30.38
CA ALA A 144 -9.96 -14.03 31.32
C ALA A 144 -8.52 -14.13 30.81
N THR A 145 -8.21 -13.51 29.66
CA THR A 145 -6.91 -13.48 28.98
C THR A 145 -6.43 -14.83 28.43
N ASN A 146 -7.31 -15.81 28.28
CA ASN A 146 -7.00 -17.05 27.58
C ASN A 146 -7.03 -16.80 26.07
N GLU A 147 -5.92 -17.07 25.41
CA GLU A 147 -5.80 -16.97 23.96
C GLU A 147 -6.10 -18.30 23.29
N GLU A 148 -6.82 -18.27 22.17
CA GLU A 148 -7.05 -19.47 21.37
C GLU A 148 -5.74 -20.04 20.78
N THR A 149 -5.78 -21.28 20.28
CA THR A 149 -4.59 -21.95 19.73
C THR A 149 -4.74 -22.37 18.27
N ASN A 150 -5.56 -21.66 17.47
CA ASN A 150 -5.65 -21.96 16.05
C ASN A 150 -4.30 -21.78 15.34
N VAL A 151 -4.20 -22.37 14.15
CA VAL A 151 -3.04 -22.21 13.26
C VAL A 151 -3.46 -21.74 11.87
N THR A 152 -4.65 -21.15 11.77
CA THR A 152 -5.18 -20.66 10.50
C THR A 152 -4.43 -19.39 10.12
N THR A 153 -3.96 -19.34 8.87
CA THR A 153 -3.20 -18.19 8.37
C THR A 153 -3.76 -17.68 7.06
N VAL A 154 -3.69 -16.38 6.85
CA VAL A 154 -3.83 -15.76 5.52
C VAL A 154 -2.45 -15.47 4.96
N THR A 155 -2.28 -15.59 3.64
CA THR A 155 -1.04 -15.28 2.93
C THR A 155 -1.22 -14.05 2.08
N VAL A 156 -0.26 -13.13 2.15
CA VAL A 156 -0.19 -11.92 1.34
C VAL A 156 1.15 -11.93 0.60
N VAL A 157 1.12 -11.68 -0.70
CA VAL A 157 2.34 -11.49 -1.50
C VAL A 157 2.51 -9.99 -1.69
N ILE A 158 3.62 -9.48 -1.18
CA ILE A 158 4.06 -8.12 -1.41
C ILE A 158 5.08 -8.16 -2.55
N ASP A 159 4.75 -7.48 -3.63
CA ASP A 159 5.56 -7.38 -4.83
C ASP A 159 5.56 -5.92 -5.26
N SER A 160 6.65 -5.22 -4.99
CA SER A 160 6.85 -3.85 -5.46
C SER A 160 7.50 -3.88 -6.82
N TYR A 161 7.19 -2.90 -7.66
CA TYR A 161 7.96 -2.72 -8.89
C TYR A 161 9.43 -2.42 -8.54
N PRO A 162 10.41 -2.89 -9.34
CA PRO A 162 11.79 -2.51 -9.15
C PRO A 162 11.90 -0.99 -9.15
N LEU A 163 12.54 -0.45 -8.12
CA LEU A 163 12.89 0.96 -8.03
C LEU A 163 13.71 1.34 -9.28
N PRO A 164 13.53 2.55 -9.80
CA PRO A 164 14.32 3.01 -10.93
C PRO A 164 15.82 3.09 -10.58
N VAL A 165 16.64 3.19 -11.62
CA VAL A 165 18.05 3.57 -11.44
C VAL A 165 18.13 5.05 -11.05
N ALA A 166 19.16 5.43 -10.31
CA ALA A 166 19.42 6.83 -9.97
C ALA A 166 20.60 7.37 -10.79
N ASP A 167 20.77 8.70 -10.81
CA ASP A 167 21.94 9.38 -11.40
C ASP A 167 22.23 9.01 -12.87
N LEU A 168 21.18 8.83 -13.69
CA LEU A 168 21.37 8.54 -15.11
C LEU A 168 22.07 9.72 -15.81
N ALA A 169 23.26 9.44 -16.33
CA ALA A 169 24.10 10.39 -17.06
C ALA A 169 24.61 9.78 -18.36
N TYR A 170 25.07 10.64 -19.27
CA TYR A 170 25.69 10.21 -20.52
C TYR A 170 26.99 10.98 -20.79
N THR A 171 27.90 10.33 -21.50
CA THR A 171 29.07 10.96 -22.13
C THR A 171 29.08 10.62 -23.61
N PHE A 172 29.32 11.62 -24.46
CA PHE A 172 29.48 11.43 -25.90
C PHE A 172 30.95 11.56 -26.30
N ASN A 173 31.43 10.62 -27.10
CA ASN A 173 32.76 10.67 -27.70
C ASN A 173 32.62 11.02 -29.19
N ASP A 174 32.99 12.24 -29.54
CA ASP A 174 32.90 12.83 -30.89
C ASP A 174 33.86 12.20 -31.91
N THR A 175 34.89 11.50 -31.44
CA THR A 175 35.88 10.85 -32.30
C THR A 175 35.43 9.46 -32.72
N THR A 176 34.59 8.81 -31.91
CA THR A 176 34.10 7.45 -32.15
C THR A 176 32.59 7.39 -32.42
N ASP A 177 31.90 8.52 -32.34
CA ASP A 177 30.44 8.66 -32.41
C ASP A 177 29.69 7.72 -31.47
N LYS A 178 30.22 7.52 -30.25
CA LYS A 178 29.63 6.63 -29.23
C LYS A 178 29.09 7.42 -28.05
N VAL A 179 27.89 7.03 -27.62
CA VAL A 179 27.30 7.42 -26.33
C VAL A 179 27.60 6.32 -25.31
N THR A 180 28.07 6.72 -24.13
CA THR A 180 28.15 5.85 -22.95
C THR A 180 27.18 6.37 -21.91
N LEU A 181 26.37 5.46 -21.36
CA LEU A 181 25.43 5.75 -20.29
C LEU A 181 26.00 5.24 -18.96
N THR A 182 25.82 6.01 -17.90
CA THR A 182 26.20 5.64 -16.54
C THR A 182 25.04 5.93 -15.59
N TRP A 183 24.81 5.07 -14.61
CA TRP A 183 23.77 5.23 -13.61
C TRP A 183 24.17 4.55 -12.30
N THR A 184 23.57 5.00 -11.21
CA THR A 184 23.55 4.30 -9.93
C THR A 184 22.50 3.19 -9.99
N ALA A 185 22.92 1.95 -9.70
CA ALA A 185 22.05 0.79 -9.76
C ALA A 185 20.88 0.90 -8.77
N SER A 186 19.68 0.55 -9.22
CA SER A 186 18.49 0.33 -8.37
C SER A 186 18.83 -0.55 -7.16
N THR A 187 18.30 -0.18 -5.99
CA THR A 187 18.43 -0.93 -4.73
C THR A 187 17.44 -2.08 -4.60
N SER A 188 16.55 -2.26 -5.58
CA SER A 188 15.55 -3.32 -5.53
C SER A 188 16.13 -4.71 -5.63
N ALA A 189 15.61 -5.62 -4.79
CA ALA A 189 16.07 -7.00 -4.69
C ALA A 189 15.53 -7.90 -5.82
N ASP A 190 14.45 -7.50 -6.48
CA ASP A 190 13.78 -8.20 -7.59
C ASP A 190 14.29 -7.79 -8.98
N ARG A 191 15.34 -6.97 -9.03
CA ARG A 191 15.95 -6.52 -10.28
C ARG A 191 16.62 -7.68 -11.05
N ASP A 192 16.07 -8.01 -12.22
CA ASP A 192 16.63 -9.01 -13.15
C ASP A 192 17.75 -8.45 -14.04
N LYS A 193 17.49 -7.38 -14.81
CA LYS A 193 18.44 -6.79 -15.76
C LYS A 193 18.14 -5.33 -16.09
N TYR A 194 19.14 -4.64 -16.63
CA TYR A 194 18.99 -3.35 -17.30
C TYR A 194 19.06 -3.58 -18.81
N ASN A 195 18.16 -2.96 -19.58
CA ASN A 195 18.15 -3.04 -21.05
C ASN A 195 18.51 -1.71 -21.68
#